data_AF-A0A2M7F687-F1
#
_entry.id   AF-A0A2M7F687-F1
#
_cell.length_a   1.000
_cell.length_b   1.000
_cell.length_c   1.000
_cell.angle_alpha   90.00
_cell.angle_beta   90.00
_cell.angle_gamma   90.00
#
_symmetry.space_group_name_H-M   'P 1'
#
loop_
_entity.id
_entity.type
_entity.pdbx_description
1 polymer ?
#
loop_
_entity_poly.entity_id
_entity_poly.type
_entity_poly.pdbx_seq_one_letter_code
_entity_poly.pdbx_strand_id
1 'polypeptide(L)'
;MKNEKPEKTYIRRFGPYRIVEHWLNAIVFAILVLTGLPQKFHSYDLSQWVIMALGGIDTVRLIHRFSGLCLVMVTLQHMLGGMFGVLLGKWKPAMLIFKKDFTDNLDNLKYYLKMRNHPAYCDRYDYRQKFEYWGVIVGGILMGATGLTLWFPALVSRFVPAAVIPDARALHTNEALLAFLVIIIWHIYNAVFSPEVFPLDTVIFTGKISRERMVHEHPLELARIEGKTVEEITGRQPEYVQYAETVSPLSLKEMSKSAVSPESTGHP
;
A
#
# COMPACT_ATOMS: atom_id res chain seq x y z
N MET A 1 -31.63 -16.24 -28.69
CA MET A 1 -30.81 -16.28 -27.46
C MET A 1 -30.52 -14.84 -27.05
N LYS A 2 -31.08 -14.37 -25.93
CA LYS A 2 -30.78 -13.03 -25.41
C LYS A 2 -29.34 -13.03 -24.90
N ASN A 3 -28.48 -12.23 -25.50
CA ASN A 3 -27.16 -11.88 -24.96
C ASN A 3 -27.38 -11.03 -23.71
N GLU A 4 -27.64 -11.67 -22.57
CA GLU A 4 -27.54 -11.00 -21.28
C GLU A 4 -26.05 -10.71 -21.04
N LYS A 5 -25.67 -9.44 -21.20
CA LYS A 5 -24.36 -8.96 -20.72
C LYS A 5 -24.31 -9.33 -19.23
N PRO A 6 -23.24 -9.99 -18.74
CA PRO A 6 -23.13 -10.31 -17.33
C PRO A 6 -23.28 -9.01 -16.53
N GLU A 7 -24.25 -8.99 -15.61
CA GLU A 7 -24.47 -7.86 -14.73
C GLU A 7 -23.14 -7.58 -14.00
N LYS A 8 -22.63 -6.34 -14.11
CA LYS A 8 -21.37 -5.97 -13.46
C LYS A 8 -21.59 -5.94 -11.95
N THR A 9 -21.41 -7.09 -11.30
CA THR A 9 -21.42 -7.18 -9.85
C THR A 9 -20.19 -6.48 -9.29
N TYR A 10 -20.40 -5.51 -8.41
CA TYR A 10 -19.33 -4.80 -7.70
C TYR A 10 -19.25 -5.26 -6.26
N ILE A 11 -18.04 -5.48 -5.78
CA ILE A 11 -17.73 -5.89 -4.41
C ILE A 11 -17.06 -4.72 -3.70
N ARG A 12 -17.49 -4.43 -2.47
CA ARG A 12 -16.87 -3.40 -1.65
C ARG A 12 -15.58 -3.92 -1.04
N ARG A 13 -14.46 -3.28 -1.37
CA ARG A 13 -13.12 -3.63 -0.90
C ARG A 13 -12.62 -2.71 0.20
N PHE A 14 -12.88 -1.40 0.07
CA PHE A 14 -12.44 -0.39 1.03
C PHE A 14 -13.61 0.44 1.60
N GLY A 15 -13.49 0.76 2.89
CA GLY A 15 -14.36 1.71 3.57
C GLY A 15 -13.93 3.16 3.29
N PRO A 16 -14.82 4.15 3.50
CA PRO A 16 -14.53 5.57 3.29
C PRO A 16 -13.37 6.05 4.13
N TYR A 17 -13.21 5.53 5.35
CA TYR A 17 -12.06 5.92 6.16
C TYR A 17 -10.73 5.57 5.49
N ARG A 18 -10.55 4.34 4.98
CA ARG A 18 -9.31 3.92 4.32
C ARG A 18 -9.01 4.76 3.08
N ILE A 19 -10.06 5.17 2.37
CA ILE A 19 -9.95 6.09 1.23
C ILE A 19 -9.47 7.46 1.72
N VAL A 20 -10.08 8.03 2.74
CA VAL A 20 -9.68 9.34 3.31
C VAL A 20 -8.26 9.29 3.86
N GLU A 21 -7.91 8.24 4.61
CA GLU A 21 -6.56 8.01 5.14
C GLU A 21 -5.52 7.96 4.01
N HIS A 22 -5.81 7.24 2.93
CA HIS A 22 -4.95 7.20 1.75
C HIS A 22 -4.76 8.58 1.11
N TRP A 23 -5.85 9.32 0.87
CA TRP A 23 -5.76 10.65 0.26
C TRP A 23 -5.05 11.67 1.15
N LEU A 24 -5.29 11.62 2.46
CA LEU A 24 -4.55 12.43 3.42
C LEU A 24 -3.05 12.14 3.35
N ASN A 25 -2.67 10.86 3.37
CA ASN A 25 -1.27 10.46 3.23
C ASN A 25 -0.66 10.90 1.89
N ALA A 26 -1.37 10.72 0.78
CA ALA A 26 -0.92 11.11 -0.55
C ALA A 26 -0.70 12.62 -0.68
N ILE A 27 -1.61 13.44 -0.14
CA ILE A 27 -1.49 14.90 -0.13
C ILE A 27 -0.31 15.36 0.73
N VAL A 28 -0.19 14.80 1.94
CA VAL A 28 0.94 15.12 2.84
C VAL A 28 2.27 14.75 2.19
N PHE A 29 2.36 13.56 1.57
CA PHE A 29 3.54 13.11 0.84
C PHE A 29 3.87 14.04 -0.33
N ALA A 30 2.87 14.45 -1.13
CA ALA A 30 3.07 15.38 -2.24
C ALA A 30 3.63 16.72 -1.76
N ILE A 31 3.10 17.29 -0.67
CA ILE A 31 3.62 18.53 -0.08
C ILE A 31 5.06 18.34 0.40
N LEU A 32 5.38 17.22 1.04
CA LEU A 32 6.73 16.90 1.50
C LEU A 32 7.73 16.79 0.34
N VAL A 33 7.35 16.15 -0.75
CA VAL A 33 8.17 16.05 -1.97
C VAL A 33 8.35 17.43 -2.59
N LEU A 34 7.27 18.20 -2.77
CA LEU A 34 7.30 19.54 -3.36
C LEU A 34 8.14 20.53 -2.55
N THR A 35 8.21 20.37 -1.24
CA THR A 35 9.02 21.23 -0.37
C THR A 35 10.43 20.67 -0.13
N GLY A 36 10.62 19.36 -0.20
CA GLY A 36 11.88 18.68 0.12
C GLY A 36 12.84 18.57 -1.06
N LEU A 37 12.36 18.16 -2.24
CA LEU A 37 13.21 17.99 -3.42
C LEU A 37 13.88 19.30 -3.86
N PRO A 38 13.19 20.46 -3.88
CA PRO A 38 13.85 21.72 -4.21
C PRO A 38 14.97 22.11 -3.24
N GLN A 39 14.84 21.76 -1.96
CA GLN A 39 15.88 21.99 -0.96
C GLN A 39 17.11 21.09 -1.19
N LYS A 40 16.90 19.83 -1.61
CA LYS A 40 17.99 18.91 -1.99
C LYS A 40 18.70 19.40 -3.25
N PHE A 41 17.93 19.70 -4.28
CA PHE A 41 18.39 20.06 -5.63
C PHE A 41 18.40 21.57 -5.83
N HIS A 42 18.88 22.33 -4.84
CA HIS A 42 18.78 23.78 -4.84
C HIS A 42 19.54 24.45 -5.99
N SER A 43 20.51 23.78 -6.62
CA SER A 43 21.27 24.36 -7.74
C SER A 43 20.47 24.45 -9.05
N TYR A 44 19.32 23.78 -9.15
CA TYR A 44 18.51 23.77 -10.37
C TYR A 44 17.51 24.94 -10.38
N ASP A 45 17.33 25.57 -11.55
CA ASP A 45 16.44 26.72 -11.73
C ASP A 45 14.99 26.40 -11.32
N LEU A 46 14.51 25.20 -11.64
CA LEU A 46 13.18 24.75 -11.24
C LEU A 46 13.02 24.72 -9.72
N SER A 47 14.04 24.27 -8.99
CA SER A 47 14.02 24.25 -7.52
C SER A 47 13.95 25.66 -6.96
N GLN A 48 14.74 26.58 -7.50
CA GLN A 48 14.73 27.99 -7.10
C GLN A 48 13.36 28.63 -7.39
N TRP A 49 12.79 28.36 -8.55
CA TRP A 49 11.45 28.81 -8.92
C TRP A 49 10.39 28.29 -7.93
N VAL A 50 10.37 26.99 -7.61
CA VAL A 50 9.43 26.42 -6.62
C VAL A 50 9.61 27.07 -5.26
N ILE A 51 10.86 27.24 -4.80
CA ILE A 51 11.15 27.87 -3.51
C ILE A 51 10.61 29.30 -3.45
N MET A 52 10.85 30.09 -4.50
CA MET A 52 10.38 31.47 -4.57
C MET A 52 8.85 31.56 -4.70
N ALA A 53 8.24 30.68 -5.51
CA ALA A 53 6.79 30.63 -5.69
C ALA A 53 6.05 30.27 -4.39
N LEU A 54 6.67 29.48 -3.51
CA LEU A 54 6.14 29.14 -2.18
C LEU A 54 6.45 30.17 -1.10
N GLY A 55 6.98 31.35 -1.46
CA GLY A 55 7.25 32.44 -0.52
C GLY A 55 8.62 32.37 0.16
N GLY A 56 9.61 31.73 -0.48
CA GLY A 56 11.00 31.69 -0.05
C GLY A 56 11.37 30.49 0.82
N ILE A 57 12.68 30.33 1.08
CA ILE A 57 13.24 29.14 1.72
C ILE A 57 12.73 28.92 3.14
N ASP A 58 12.48 29.99 3.90
CA ASP A 58 11.99 29.87 5.28
C ASP A 58 10.56 29.34 5.33
N THR A 59 9.70 29.81 4.43
CA THR A 59 8.33 29.31 4.26
C THR A 59 8.33 27.85 3.84
N VAL A 60 9.15 27.48 2.83
CA VAL A 60 9.29 26.09 2.37
C VAL A 60 9.74 25.17 3.51
N ARG A 61 10.75 25.57 4.28
CA ARG A 61 11.23 24.80 5.45
C ARG A 61 10.17 24.68 6.54
N LEU A 62 9.36 25.72 6.76
CA LEU A 62 8.27 25.69 7.72
C LEU A 62 7.20 24.69 7.30
N ILE A 63 6.72 24.77 6.06
CA ILE A 63 5.72 23.86 5.50
C ILE A 63 6.25 22.42 5.57
N HIS A 64 7.49 22.17 5.12
CA HIS A 64 8.08 20.83 5.13
C HIS A 64 8.09 20.20 6.53
N ARG A 65 8.48 20.97 7.55
CA ARG A 65 8.55 20.50 8.94
C ARG A 65 7.17 20.16 9.51
N PHE A 66 6.17 21.02 9.30
CA PHE A 66 4.81 20.74 9.76
C PHE A 66 4.15 19.59 9.00
N SER A 67 4.31 19.52 7.68
CA SER A 67 3.87 18.35 6.89
C SER A 67 4.57 17.07 7.33
N GLY A 68 5.83 17.16 7.77
CA GLY A 68 6.58 16.04 8.34
C GLY A 68 5.96 15.52 9.64
N LEU A 69 5.53 16.41 10.54
CA LEU A 69 4.77 16.00 11.74
C LEU A 69 3.44 15.35 11.35
N CYS A 70 2.72 15.92 10.38
CA CYS A 70 1.49 15.31 9.88
C CYS A 70 1.73 13.90 9.35
N LEU A 71 2.80 13.68 8.58
CA LEU A 71 3.18 12.35 8.10
C LEU A 71 3.43 11.39 9.27
N VAL A 72 4.26 11.79 10.24
CA VAL A 72 4.52 10.98 11.44
C VAL A 72 3.23 10.61 12.15
N MET A 73 2.32 11.56 12.35
CA MET A 73 1.04 11.32 13.02
C MET A 73 0.14 10.36 12.23
N VAL A 74 0.01 10.54 10.92
CA VAL A 74 -0.78 9.65 10.04
C VAL A 74 -0.19 8.24 10.04
N THR A 75 1.14 8.10 9.90
CA THR A 75 1.82 6.80 9.94
C THR A 75 1.62 6.11 11.30
N LEU A 76 1.84 6.82 12.41
CA LEU A 76 1.63 6.26 13.75
C LEU A 76 0.19 5.85 13.98
N GLN A 77 -0.77 6.70 13.60
CA GLN A 77 -2.18 6.39 13.71
C GLN A 77 -2.53 5.14 12.91
N HIS A 78 -2.07 5.03 11.66
CA HIS A 78 -2.31 3.87 10.80
C HIS A 78 -1.77 2.59 11.43
N MET A 79 -0.52 2.62 11.91
CA MET A 79 0.14 1.47 12.54
C MET A 79 -0.56 1.05 13.83
N LEU A 80 -0.86 2.00 14.72
CA LEU A 80 -1.54 1.71 15.98
C LEU A 80 -2.95 1.18 15.73
N GLY A 81 -3.72 1.79 14.82
CA GLY A 81 -5.03 1.31 14.43
C GLY A 81 -4.98 -0.11 13.88
N GLY A 82 -4.03 -0.39 12.98
CA GLY A 82 -3.75 -1.73 12.46
C GLY A 82 -3.44 -2.74 13.56
N MET A 83 -2.51 -2.40 14.45
CA MET A 83 -2.09 -3.24 15.56
C MET A 83 -3.24 -3.53 16.52
N PHE A 84 -3.97 -2.52 16.99
CA PHE A 84 -5.11 -2.72 17.89
C PHE A 84 -6.24 -3.48 17.21
N GLY A 85 -6.51 -3.23 15.92
CA GLY A 85 -7.50 -3.98 15.16
C GLY A 85 -7.20 -5.48 15.12
N VAL A 86 -5.93 -5.85 14.92
CA VAL A 86 -5.49 -7.25 14.93
C VAL A 86 -5.49 -7.83 16.35
N LEU A 87 -4.93 -7.12 17.34
CA LEU A 87 -4.84 -7.60 18.73
C LEU A 87 -6.22 -7.81 19.37
N LEU A 88 -7.19 -6.97 19.05
CA LEU A 88 -8.57 -7.09 19.52
C LEU A 88 -9.40 -8.08 18.69
N GLY A 89 -8.79 -8.79 17.75
CA GLY A 89 -9.46 -9.79 16.90
C GLY A 89 -10.46 -9.20 15.90
N LYS A 90 -10.51 -7.88 15.73
CA LYS A 90 -11.44 -7.20 14.82
C LYS A 90 -11.00 -7.33 13.37
N TRP A 91 -9.68 -7.35 13.12
CA TRP A 91 -9.11 -7.37 11.78
C TRP A 91 -8.21 -8.59 11.58
N LYS A 92 -8.26 -9.17 10.37
CA LYS A 92 -7.31 -10.18 9.95
C LYS A 92 -5.96 -9.52 9.67
N PRO A 93 -4.82 -10.16 10.01
CA PRO A 93 -3.49 -9.62 9.76
C PRO A 93 -3.08 -9.77 8.28
N ALA A 94 -3.91 -9.28 7.36
CA ALA A 94 -3.77 -9.51 5.92
C ALA A 94 -2.53 -8.86 5.31
N MET A 95 -1.96 -7.84 5.95
CA MET A 95 -0.73 -7.16 5.50
C MET A 95 0.56 -7.82 5.99
N LEU A 96 0.49 -8.85 6.84
CA LEU A 96 1.69 -9.59 7.23
C LEU A 96 2.26 -10.35 6.04
N ILE A 97 3.59 -10.40 5.99
CA ILE A 97 4.34 -11.17 4.99
C ILE A 97 4.39 -12.63 5.46
N PHE A 98 3.86 -13.52 4.64
CA PHE A 98 3.84 -14.97 4.86
C PHE A 98 4.72 -15.66 3.81
N LYS A 99 5.05 -16.94 4.06
CA LYS A 99 5.77 -17.78 3.09
C LYS A 99 5.08 -17.82 1.71
N LYS A 100 3.74 -17.74 1.71
CA LYS A 100 2.92 -17.69 0.50
C LYS A 100 3.27 -16.50 -0.41
N ASP A 101 3.63 -15.35 0.13
CA ASP A 101 3.96 -14.18 -0.70
C ASP A 101 5.20 -14.43 -1.57
N PHE A 102 6.18 -15.19 -1.06
CA PHE A 102 7.36 -15.60 -1.81
C PHE A 102 7.03 -16.66 -2.86
N THR A 103 6.19 -17.64 -2.53
CA THR A 103 5.76 -18.65 -3.51
C THR A 103 4.92 -18.03 -4.62
N ASP A 104 4.05 -17.07 -4.31
CA ASP A 104 3.22 -16.36 -5.28
C ASP A 104 4.10 -15.52 -6.23
N ASN A 105 5.16 -14.88 -5.72
CA ASN A 105 6.14 -14.19 -6.56
C ASN A 105 6.88 -15.14 -7.51
N LEU A 106 7.35 -16.29 -7.00
CA LEU A 106 8.01 -17.30 -7.83
C LEU A 106 7.07 -17.91 -8.88
N ASP A 107 5.81 -18.12 -8.53
CA ASP A 107 4.78 -18.62 -9.43
C ASP A 107 4.48 -17.62 -10.56
N ASN A 108 4.37 -16.33 -10.23
CA ASN A 108 4.22 -15.26 -11.22
C ASN A 108 5.46 -15.14 -12.11
N LEU A 109 6.68 -15.26 -11.56
CA LEU A 109 7.90 -15.24 -12.36
C LEU A 109 7.93 -16.41 -13.36
N LYS A 110 7.59 -17.63 -12.92
CA LYS A 110 7.46 -18.80 -13.80
C LYS A 110 6.38 -18.59 -14.86
N TYR A 111 5.25 -17.99 -14.50
CA TYR A 111 4.19 -17.64 -15.44
C TYR A 111 4.69 -16.65 -16.52
N TYR A 112 5.42 -15.59 -16.13
CA TYR A 112 6.00 -14.64 -17.08
C TYR A 112 7.06 -15.28 -17.99
N LEU A 113 7.81 -16.26 -17.47
CA LEU A 113 8.72 -17.10 -18.25
C LEU A 113 8.01 -18.21 -19.06
N LYS A 114 6.67 -18.22 -19.09
CA LYS A 114 5.82 -19.22 -19.77
C LYS A 114 6.04 -20.65 -19.29
N MET A 115 6.59 -20.83 -18.09
CA MET A 115 6.74 -22.12 -17.41
C MET A 115 5.49 -22.53 -16.63
N ARG A 116 4.50 -21.63 -16.52
CA ARG A 116 3.17 -21.90 -15.96
C ARG A 116 2.08 -21.36 -16.86
N ASN A 117 0.91 -22.00 -16.79
CA ASN A 117 -0.26 -21.67 -17.61
C ASN A 117 -1.17 -20.59 -16.97
N HIS A 118 -0.89 -20.23 -15.71
CA HIS A 118 -1.67 -19.25 -14.97
C HIS A 118 -0.81 -18.45 -13.98
N PRO A 119 -1.19 -17.20 -13.67
CA PRO A 119 -0.58 -16.42 -12.59
C PRO A 119 -0.93 -17.00 -11.22
N ALA A 120 -0.19 -16.62 -10.18
CA ALA A 120 -0.44 -17.04 -8.80
C ALA A 120 -1.86 -16.66 -8.34
N TYR A 121 -2.49 -17.54 -7.55
CA TYR A 121 -3.76 -17.22 -6.92
C TYR A 121 -3.50 -16.38 -5.67
N CYS A 122 -3.50 -15.06 -5.87
CA CYS A 122 -3.29 -14.09 -4.81
C CYS A 122 -4.52 -13.96 -3.91
N ASP A 123 -4.26 -13.58 -2.66
CA ASP A 123 -5.29 -13.28 -1.67
C ASP A 123 -5.67 -11.78 -1.69
N ARG A 124 -6.35 -11.27 -0.66
CA ARG A 124 -6.83 -9.89 -0.50
C ARG A 124 -5.78 -8.84 -0.86
N TYR A 125 -4.51 -9.11 -0.58
CA TYR A 125 -3.39 -8.33 -1.04
C TYR A 125 -2.34 -9.25 -1.67
N ASP A 126 -1.84 -8.86 -2.84
CA ASP A 126 -0.73 -9.57 -3.47
C ASP A 126 0.62 -9.15 -2.86
N TYR A 127 1.68 -9.88 -3.20
CA TYR A 127 3.03 -9.62 -2.67
C TYR A 127 3.58 -8.25 -3.09
N ARG A 128 3.13 -7.69 -4.23
CA ARG A 128 3.55 -6.37 -4.72
C ARG A 128 2.93 -5.27 -3.87
N GLN A 129 1.63 -5.38 -3.60
CA GLN A 129 0.88 -4.51 -2.71
C GLN A 129 1.45 -4.53 -1.27
N LYS A 130 1.79 -5.72 -0.76
CA LYS A 130 2.44 -5.84 0.56
C LYS A 130 3.85 -5.23 0.57
N PHE A 131 4.63 -5.45 -0.49
CA PHE A 131 5.95 -4.84 -0.62
C PHE A 131 5.87 -3.31 -0.61
N GLU A 132 4.98 -2.72 -1.42
CA GLU A 132 4.74 -1.28 -1.42
C GLU A 132 4.30 -0.78 -0.04
N TYR A 133 3.35 -1.47 0.59
CA TYR A 133 2.87 -1.12 1.92
C TYR A 133 4.00 -1.06 2.96
N TRP A 134 4.79 -2.13 3.07
CA TRP A 134 5.88 -2.18 4.04
C TRP A 134 7.00 -1.19 3.69
N GLY A 135 7.26 -0.97 2.40
CA GLY A 135 8.17 0.08 1.95
C GLY A 135 7.73 1.47 2.44
N VAL A 136 6.44 1.80 2.31
CA VAL A 136 5.88 3.07 2.80
C VAL A 136 5.91 3.16 4.33
N ILE A 137 5.61 2.08 5.05
CA ILE A 137 5.63 2.08 6.52
C ILE A 137 7.06 2.25 7.05
N VAL A 138 8.01 1.44 6.58
CA VAL A 138 9.42 1.52 7.00
C VAL A 138 10.04 2.84 6.55
N GLY A 139 9.79 3.26 5.31
CA GLY A 139 10.20 4.56 4.79
C GLY A 139 9.62 5.70 5.62
N GLY A 140 8.34 5.66 5.98
CA GLY A 140 7.69 6.65 6.84
C GLY A 140 8.34 6.77 8.23
N ILE A 141 8.65 5.63 8.86
CA ILE A 141 9.37 5.60 10.15
C ILE A 141 10.77 6.21 9.99
N LEU A 142 11.51 5.80 8.96
CA LEU A 142 12.87 6.29 8.71
C LEU A 142 12.86 7.80 8.42
N MET A 143 11.93 8.28 7.59
CA MET A 143 11.75 9.70 7.28
C MET A 143 11.38 10.51 8.52
N GLY A 144 10.48 9.98 9.37
CA GLY A 144 10.12 10.61 10.64
C GLY A 144 11.31 10.71 11.60
N ALA A 145 12.03 9.61 11.82
CA ALA A 145 13.19 9.57 12.72
C ALA A 145 14.33 10.48 12.26
N THR A 146 14.71 10.39 10.98
CA THR A 146 15.77 11.24 10.41
C THR A 146 15.33 12.70 10.32
N GLY A 147 14.07 13.00 10.00
CA GLY A 147 13.54 14.36 9.96
C GLY A 147 13.54 15.04 11.33
N LEU A 148 13.09 14.34 12.38
CA LEU A 148 13.17 14.82 13.76
C LEU A 148 14.61 15.01 14.22
N THR A 149 15.51 14.12 13.81
CA THR A 149 16.95 14.24 14.08
C THR A 149 17.53 15.53 13.50
N LEU A 150 17.18 15.86 12.26
CA LEU A 150 17.62 17.07 11.57
C LEU A 150 16.95 18.35 12.08
N TRP A 151 15.74 18.24 12.64
CA TRP A 151 15.05 19.39 13.23
C TRP A 151 15.59 19.73 14.62
N PHE A 152 15.92 18.73 15.44
CA PHE A 152 16.40 18.93 16.81
C PHE A 152 17.83 18.41 17.03
N PRO A 153 18.84 18.83 16.24
CA PRO A 153 20.17 18.24 16.26
C PRO A 153 20.90 18.44 17.60
N ALA A 154 20.68 19.59 18.25
CA ALA A 154 21.25 19.90 19.56
C ALA A 154 20.69 19.03 20.69
N LEU A 155 19.41 18.62 20.58
CA LEU A 155 18.81 17.70 21.54
C LEU A 155 19.32 16.28 21.32
N VAL A 156 19.33 15.83 20.06
CA VAL A 156 19.75 14.47 19.68
C VAL A 156 21.22 14.21 20.06
N SER A 157 22.10 15.19 19.83
CA SER A 157 23.53 15.08 20.15
C SER A 157 23.82 14.97 21.66
N ARG A 158 22.83 15.14 22.54
CA ARG A 158 22.96 14.86 23.98
C ARG A 158 22.88 13.37 24.29
N PHE A 159 22.27 12.58 23.41
CA PHE A 159 21.99 11.15 23.63
C PHE A 159 22.80 10.24 22.72
N VAL A 160 23.21 10.72 21.53
CA VAL A 160 23.95 9.94 20.53
C VAL A 160 25.13 10.73 19.97
N PRO A 161 26.13 10.06 19.35
CA PRO A 161 27.26 10.74 18.73
C PRO A 161 26.83 11.75 17.66
N ALA A 162 27.51 12.90 17.59
CA ALA A 162 27.19 13.95 16.61
C ALA A 162 27.30 13.48 15.14
N ALA A 163 28.03 12.41 14.87
CA ALA A 163 28.11 11.75 13.55
C ALA A 163 26.74 11.29 13.02
N VAL A 164 25.76 11.06 13.90
CA VAL A 164 24.40 10.68 13.51
C VAL A 164 23.70 11.78 12.70
N ILE A 165 24.06 13.05 12.87
CA ILE A 165 23.42 14.17 12.16
C ILE A 165 23.70 14.16 10.64
N PRO A 166 24.97 14.10 10.17
CA PRO A 166 25.25 13.97 8.75
C PRO A 166 24.73 12.65 8.16
N ASP A 167 24.76 11.54 8.93
CA ASP A 167 24.19 10.26 8.51
C ASP A 167 22.68 10.37 8.30
N ALA A 168 21.96 10.99 9.25
CA ALA A 168 20.54 11.27 9.13
C ALA A 168 20.24 12.16 7.91
N ARG A 169 21.09 13.14 7.61
CA ARG A 169 20.93 13.98 6.40
C ARG A 169 21.06 13.16 5.12
N ALA A 170 22.07 12.30 5.04
CA ALA A 170 22.30 11.44 3.88
C ALA A 170 21.14 10.45 3.70
N LEU A 171 20.70 9.79 4.78
CA LEU A 171 19.57 8.88 4.77
C LEU A 171 18.26 9.60 4.39
N HIS A 172 17.93 10.70 5.06
CA HIS A 172 16.68 11.45 4.81
C HIS A 172 16.58 11.89 3.35
N THR A 173 17.66 12.43 2.79
CA THR A 173 17.64 12.96 1.43
C THR A 173 17.63 11.88 0.35
N ASN A 174 18.32 10.75 0.58
CA ASN A 174 18.36 9.65 -0.39
C ASN A 174 17.10 8.79 -0.32
N GLU A 175 16.60 8.51 0.88
CA GLU A 175 15.33 7.81 1.06
C GLU A 175 14.17 8.62 0.50
N ALA A 176 14.12 9.94 0.73
CA ALA A 176 13.09 10.79 0.13
C ALA A 176 13.06 10.69 -1.40
N LEU A 177 14.24 10.65 -2.04
CA LEU A 177 14.34 10.48 -3.48
C LEU A 177 13.92 9.07 -3.92
N LEU A 178 14.35 8.03 -3.21
CA LEU A 178 13.93 6.66 -3.48
C LEU A 178 12.41 6.51 -3.37
N ALA A 179 11.82 6.99 -2.26
CA ALA A 179 10.38 6.98 -2.04
C ALA A 179 9.63 7.74 -3.15
N PHE A 180 10.09 8.93 -3.53
CA PHE A 180 9.53 9.67 -4.66
C PHE A 180 9.54 8.86 -5.95
N LEU A 181 10.68 8.25 -6.30
CA LEU A 181 10.82 7.46 -7.52
C LEU A 181 9.95 6.20 -7.48
N VAL A 182 9.90 5.48 -6.36
CA VAL A 182 9.03 4.31 -6.21
C VAL A 182 7.57 4.70 -6.35
N ILE A 183 7.13 5.80 -5.73
CA ILE A 183 5.74 6.24 -5.86
C ILE A 183 5.42 6.62 -7.31
N ILE A 184 6.27 7.41 -7.99
CA ILE A 184 5.97 7.87 -9.35
C ILE A 184 6.10 6.74 -10.39
N ILE A 185 7.17 5.96 -10.34
CA ILE A 185 7.49 4.96 -11.38
C ILE A 185 6.71 3.68 -11.15
N TRP A 186 6.58 3.24 -9.91
CA TRP A 186 5.98 1.94 -9.61
C TRP A 186 4.52 2.08 -9.20
N HIS A 187 4.24 2.86 -8.14
CA HIS A 187 2.88 2.94 -7.60
C HIS A 187 1.89 3.62 -8.56
N ILE A 188 2.22 4.81 -9.07
CA ILE A 188 1.35 5.54 -10.02
C ILE A 188 1.25 4.80 -11.36
N TYR A 189 2.33 4.14 -11.82
CA TYR A 189 2.24 3.29 -13.00
C TYR A 189 1.22 2.16 -12.83
N ASN A 190 1.32 1.40 -11.73
CA ASN A 190 0.38 0.31 -11.48
C ASN A 190 -1.05 0.82 -11.25
N ALA A 191 -1.22 2.01 -10.69
CA ALA A 191 -2.55 2.57 -10.41
C ALA A 191 -3.22 3.24 -11.62
N VAL A 192 -2.46 3.66 -12.65
CA VAL A 192 -2.99 4.46 -13.77
C VAL A 192 -2.75 3.78 -15.12
N PHE A 193 -1.55 3.21 -15.31
CA PHE A 193 -1.05 2.78 -16.61
C PHE A 193 -1.00 1.27 -16.79
N SER A 194 -1.29 0.47 -15.75
CA SER A 194 -1.35 -0.98 -15.89
C SER A 194 -2.49 -1.38 -16.84
N PRO A 195 -2.27 -2.31 -17.78
CA PRO A 195 -3.30 -2.71 -18.75
C PRO A 195 -4.62 -3.18 -18.12
N GLU A 196 -4.55 -3.73 -16.90
CA GLU A 196 -5.68 -4.27 -16.15
C GLU A 196 -6.62 -3.18 -15.62
N VAL A 197 -6.11 -1.97 -15.36
CA VAL A 197 -6.87 -0.87 -14.75
C VAL A 197 -6.90 0.41 -15.59
N PHE A 198 -6.23 0.42 -16.75
CA PHE A 198 -6.17 1.58 -17.61
C PHE A 198 -7.57 2.12 -17.96
N PRO A 199 -7.82 3.45 -17.84
CA PRO A 199 -6.85 4.51 -17.59
C PRO A 199 -6.61 4.86 -16.11
N LEU A 200 -7.31 4.22 -15.17
CA LEU A 200 -7.23 4.54 -13.75
C LEU A 200 -7.89 3.46 -12.90
N ASP A 201 -7.20 3.03 -11.85
CA ASP A 201 -7.81 2.25 -10.77
C ASP A 201 -8.77 3.11 -9.94
N THR A 202 -10.07 2.89 -10.13
CA THR A 202 -11.13 3.62 -9.42
C THR A 202 -11.42 3.09 -8.00
N VAL A 203 -10.78 2.00 -7.58
CA VAL A 203 -11.05 1.36 -6.28
C VAL A 203 -10.71 2.30 -5.12
N ILE A 204 -9.66 3.12 -5.25
CA ILE A 204 -9.27 4.07 -4.20
C ILE A 204 -10.18 5.30 -4.09
N PHE A 205 -11.07 5.51 -5.06
CA PHE A 205 -12.06 6.58 -5.04
C PHE A 205 -13.43 6.08 -4.59
N THR A 206 -13.82 4.90 -5.08
CA THR A 206 -15.17 4.34 -4.90
C THR A 206 -15.25 3.30 -3.79
N GLY A 207 -14.12 2.69 -3.43
CA GLY A 207 -14.02 1.54 -2.54
C GLY A 207 -14.57 0.25 -3.13
N LYS A 208 -14.90 0.21 -4.43
CA LYS A 208 -15.55 -0.92 -5.09
C LYS A 208 -14.70 -1.46 -6.24
N ILE A 209 -14.68 -2.78 -6.39
CA ILE A 209 -13.99 -3.51 -7.45
C ILE A 209 -14.98 -4.42 -8.19
N SER A 210 -14.82 -4.60 -9.49
CA SER A 210 -15.68 -5.53 -10.24
C SER A 210 -15.37 -6.97 -9.87
N ARG A 211 -16.39 -7.83 -9.89
CA ARG A 211 -16.22 -9.27 -9.66
C ARG A 211 -15.22 -9.90 -10.65
N GLU A 212 -15.30 -9.52 -11.93
CA GLU A 212 -14.37 -9.97 -12.97
C GLU A 212 -12.91 -9.69 -12.61
N ARG A 213 -12.61 -8.46 -12.17
CA ARG A 213 -11.26 -8.09 -11.75
C ARG A 213 -10.82 -8.85 -10.49
N MET A 214 -11.75 -9.11 -9.56
CA MET A 214 -11.47 -9.96 -8.39
C MET A 214 -11.11 -11.41 -8.76
N VAL A 215 -11.68 -11.98 -9.83
CA VAL A 215 -11.30 -13.33 -10.33
C VAL A 215 -9.82 -13.35 -10.76
N HIS A 216 -9.36 -12.28 -11.40
CA HIS A 216 -8.00 -12.19 -11.93
C HIS A 216 -6.96 -11.79 -10.87
N GLU A 217 -7.28 -10.81 -10.01
CA GLU A 217 -6.31 -10.23 -9.08
C GLU A 217 -6.37 -10.85 -7.68
N HIS A 218 -7.56 -11.24 -7.21
CA HIS A 218 -7.79 -11.66 -5.82
C HIS A 218 -8.72 -12.90 -5.71
N PRO A 219 -8.42 -14.00 -6.44
CA PRO A 219 -9.30 -15.16 -6.53
C PRO A 219 -9.57 -15.84 -5.18
N LEU A 220 -8.59 -15.86 -4.26
CA LEU A 220 -8.78 -16.48 -2.93
C LEU A 220 -9.71 -15.64 -2.04
N GLU A 221 -9.65 -14.31 -2.14
CA GLU A 221 -10.57 -13.45 -1.42
C GLU A 221 -11.99 -13.61 -1.97
N LEU A 222 -12.14 -13.64 -3.30
CA LEU A 222 -13.44 -13.82 -3.96
C LEU A 222 -14.09 -15.16 -3.60
N ALA A 223 -13.31 -16.25 -3.63
CA ALA A 223 -13.75 -17.58 -3.24
C ALA A 223 -14.36 -17.59 -1.83
N ARG A 224 -13.71 -16.93 -0.87
CA ARG A 224 -14.22 -16.81 0.51
C ARG A 224 -15.45 -15.92 0.64
N ILE A 225 -15.54 -14.84 -0.14
CA ILE A 225 -16.72 -13.96 -0.16
C ILE A 225 -17.94 -14.72 -0.72
N GLU A 226 -17.75 -15.52 -1.76
CA GLU A 226 -18.84 -16.27 -2.40
C GLU A 226 -19.11 -17.64 -1.77
N GLY A 227 -18.29 -18.08 -0.81
CA GLY A 227 -18.38 -19.42 -0.23
C GLY A 227 -18.12 -20.54 -1.24
N LYS A 228 -17.30 -20.26 -2.25
CA LYS A 228 -16.94 -21.17 -3.35
C LYS A 228 -15.49 -21.59 -3.26
N THR A 229 -15.16 -22.63 -3.99
CA THR A 229 -13.79 -23.08 -4.25
C THR A 229 -13.12 -22.19 -5.30
N VAL A 230 -11.78 -22.17 -5.35
CA VAL A 230 -11.03 -21.36 -6.32
C VAL A 230 -11.25 -21.88 -7.74
N GLU A 231 -11.49 -23.17 -7.86
CA GLU A 231 -11.88 -23.92 -9.04
C GLU A 231 -13.18 -23.37 -9.63
N GLU A 232 -14.20 -23.20 -8.79
CA GLU A 232 -15.50 -22.64 -9.20
C GLU A 232 -15.40 -21.16 -9.59
N ILE A 233 -14.46 -20.42 -8.99
CA ILE A 233 -14.24 -19.01 -9.30
C ILE A 233 -13.46 -18.82 -10.61
N THR A 234 -12.39 -19.60 -10.80
CA THR A 234 -11.42 -19.41 -11.89
C THR A 234 -11.65 -20.35 -13.08
N GLY A 235 -12.51 -21.36 -12.92
CA GLY A 235 -12.76 -22.40 -13.92
C GLY A 235 -11.56 -23.34 -14.13
N ARG A 236 -10.56 -23.31 -13.25
CA ARG A 236 -9.29 -24.05 -13.37
C ARG A 236 -9.03 -24.81 -12.08
N GLN A 237 -8.67 -26.09 -12.18
CA GLN A 237 -8.15 -26.82 -11.03
C GLN A 237 -6.79 -26.23 -10.63
N PRO A 238 -6.56 -25.83 -9.37
CA PRO A 238 -5.25 -25.47 -8.88
C PRO A 238 -4.40 -26.74 -8.95
N GLU A 239 -3.44 -26.75 -9.88
CA GLU A 239 -2.52 -27.88 -10.09
C GLU A 239 -1.68 -28.24 -8.84
N TYR A 240 -1.70 -27.42 -7.77
CA TYR A 240 -0.78 -27.55 -6.64
C TYR A 240 -1.42 -27.40 -5.26
N VAL A 241 -1.02 -28.32 -4.36
CA VAL A 241 -1.50 -28.57 -2.99
C VAL A 241 -1.56 -27.32 -2.10
N GLN A 242 -0.68 -26.34 -2.30
CA GLN A 242 -0.66 -25.11 -1.47
C GLN A 242 -1.94 -24.28 -1.57
N TYR A 243 -2.66 -24.39 -2.69
CA TYR A 243 -3.95 -23.73 -2.88
C TYR A 243 -5.10 -24.61 -2.37
N ALA A 244 -4.91 -25.94 -2.34
CA ALA A 244 -5.89 -26.91 -1.83
C ALA A 244 -6.04 -26.88 -0.29
N GLU A 245 -4.97 -26.64 0.48
CA GLU A 245 -5.04 -26.51 1.95
C GLU A 245 -5.87 -25.28 2.38
N THR A 246 -5.77 -24.17 1.64
CA THR A 246 -6.63 -22.99 1.83
C THR A 246 -8.08 -23.19 1.39
N VAL A 247 -8.38 -24.29 0.70
CA VAL A 247 -9.68 -24.59 0.04
C VAL A 247 -10.41 -25.78 0.69
N SER A 248 -9.81 -26.45 1.70
CA SER A 248 -10.46 -27.57 2.41
C SER A 248 -11.85 -27.17 2.94
N PRO A 249 -12.93 -27.97 2.76
CA PRO A 249 -14.26 -27.68 3.30
C PRO A 249 -14.28 -27.49 4.82
N LEU A 250 -13.33 -28.11 5.54
CA LEU A 250 -13.13 -27.90 6.98
C LEU A 250 -12.54 -26.52 7.28
N SER A 251 -11.54 -26.10 6.51
CA SER A 251 -10.98 -24.75 6.54
C SER A 251 -12.02 -23.71 6.13
N LEU A 252 -12.81 -23.94 5.08
CA LEU A 252 -13.91 -23.07 4.66
C LEU A 252 -15.02 -22.97 5.73
N LYS A 253 -15.33 -24.04 6.48
CA LYS A 253 -16.26 -24.00 7.61
C LYS A 253 -15.71 -23.25 8.82
N GLU A 254 -14.42 -23.43 9.15
CA GLU A 254 -13.77 -22.69 10.24
C GLU A 254 -13.55 -21.21 9.88
N MET A 255 -13.21 -20.91 8.61
CA MET A 255 -13.12 -19.57 8.06
C MET A 255 -14.49 -18.92 7.88
N SER A 256 -15.53 -19.67 7.52
CA SER A 256 -16.93 -19.23 7.48
C SER A 256 -17.42 -18.82 8.86
N LYS A 257 -17.11 -19.60 9.91
CA LYS A 257 -17.39 -19.21 11.30
C LYS A 257 -16.64 -17.94 11.71
N SER A 258 -15.45 -17.67 11.16
CA SER A 258 -14.75 -16.38 11.32
C SER A 258 -15.26 -15.26 10.41
N ALA A 259 -16.06 -15.58 9.40
CA ALA A 259 -16.57 -14.65 8.38
C ALA A 259 -18.03 -14.21 8.65
N VAL A 260 -18.66 -14.72 9.71
CA VAL A 260 -19.92 -14.18 10.21
C VAL A 260 -19.64 -12.92 11.04
N SER A 261 -19.33 -11.85 10.32
CA SER A 261 -19.92 -10.53 10.55
C SER A 261 -19.79 -9.74 9.26
N PRO A 262 -20.80 -9.80 8.37
CA PRO A 262 -21.05 -8.74 7.42
C PRO A 262 -21.79 -7.59 8.14
N GLU A 263 -21.21 -7.04 9.21
CA GLU A 263 -21.71 -5.79 9.80
C GLU A 263 -20.80 -4.63 9.42
N SER A 264 -21.34 -3.81 8.51
CA SER A 264 -21.46 -2.37 8.72
C SER A 264 -20.61 -1.77 9.84
N THR A 265 -19.34 -1.51 9.57
CA THR A 265 -18.67 -0.37 10.21
C THR A 265 -17.80 0.35 9.19
N GLY A 266 -18.41 1.32 8.51
CA GLY A 266 -17.65 2.48 8.10
C GLY A 266 -17.29 3.24 9.37
N HIS A 267 -16.15 2.94 9.97
CA HIS A 267 -15.60 3.62 11.15
C HIS A 267 -14.09 3.40 11.15
N PRO A 268 -13.33 4.32 11.79
CA PRO A 268 -12.05 4.81 11.32
C PRO A 268 -11.02 3.70 11.15
#